data_AF-A0A645CR85-F1
#
_entry.id   AF-A0A645CR85-F1
#
_cell.length_a   1.000
_cell.length_b   1.000
_cell.length_c   1.000
_cell.angle_alpha   90.00
_cell.angle_beta   90.00
_cell.angle_gamma   90.00
#
_symmetry.space_group_name_H-M   'P 1'
#
loop_
_entity.id
_entity.type
_entity.pdbx_description
1 polymer ?
#
loop_
_entity_poly.entity_id
_entity_poly.type
_entity_poly.pdbx_seq_one_letter_code
_entity_poly.pdbx_strand_id
1 'polypeptide(L)'
;MKPKTELQRRAIALSAKLHPITDKQRQWGIDHIFKQTGFLRKKTTWCGECGHIWKSDNSLLKNTIVDITCPHCGKQLKLTKCDKKEHVDRWYYSIYDKAEGFQVIRHFVASKACSVGEYPIIDVNECVQNWISPQGKVVNIARKTQMAGYCYDLWIYSSDMEVRGTPSVEAKYDIDSAYIYPGKKFIPELKRNGFTGALYGVSPRRIMSAVLSNPMAETLLKAGQISLLKRCVNYPKDIAKYWPSIKICIRNNYPVKDASIYLDYLGFLEYFGKDLRNAKYVCHTNLMKEHDRLSNKKHRIEEKKREEEKLKRALENEKKFKKLKARFFGIVFSDEVISVKVLESIQEYIEEGKLMHHCVGHSEYYLKPDTLVMTAIAGDKHVATIEFSLKTFEIIQLRGPANSISKFHDRIMELVNQNTNLIRRRLRSSKEAA
;
A
#
# COMPACT_ATOMS: atom_id res chain seq x y z
N MET A 1 -27.39 -6.60 -10.54
CA MET A 1 -27.71 -7.91 -9.92
C MET A 1 -29.17 -7.89 -9.51
N LYS A 2 -29.86 -9.04 -9.46
CA LYS A 2 -31.24 -9.07 -8.93
C LYS A 2 -31.22 -8.70 -7.43
N PRO A 3 -32.11 -7.81 -6.96
CA PRO A 3 -32.17 -7.42 -5.55
C PRO A 3 -32.60 -8.62 -4.70
N LYS A 4 -31.76 -9.01 -3.74
CA LYS A 4 -31.97 -10.19 -2.90
C LYS A 4 -32.59 -9.84 -1.55
N THR A 5 -32.15 -8.72 -0.96
CA THR A 5 -32.62 -8.29 0.37
C THR A 5 -33.81 -7.33 0.25
N GLU A 6 -34.64 -7.28 1.29
CA GLU A 6 -35.74 -6.32 1.38
C GLU A 6 -35.24 -4.87 1.22
N LEU A 7 -34.11 -4.54 1.86
CA LEU A 7 -33.48 -3.23 1.73
C LEU A 7 -33.11 -2.89 0.28
N GLN A 8 -32.57 -3.85 -0.48
CA GLN A 8 -32.24 -3.67 -1.90
C GLN A 8 -33.50 -3.48 -2.75
N ARG A 9 -34.56 -4.26 -2.50
CA ARG A 9 -35.84 -4.16 -3.21
C ARG A 9 -36.50 -2.80 -2.96
N ARG A 10 -36.46 -2.32 -1.72
CA ARG A 10 -36.98 -1.01 -1.36
C ARG A 10 -36.17 0.11 -2.00
N ALA A 11 -34.84 0.07 -1.93
CA ALA A 11 -33.97 1.09 -2.53
C ALA A 11 -34.17 1.19 -4.05
N ILE A 12 -34.25 0.07 -4.78
CA ILE A 12 -34.44 0.10 -6.24
C ILE A 12 -35.85 0.59 -6.62
N ALA A 13 -36.88 0.22 -5.86
CA ALA A 13 -38.24 0.71 -6.09
C ALA A 13 -38.33 2.24 -5.88
N LEU A 14 -37.62 2.78 -4.88
CA LEU A 14 -37.54 4.22 -4.64
C LEU A 14 -36.68 4.92 -5.69
N SER A 15 -35.57 4.32 -6.12
CA SER A 15 -34.75 4.83 -7.21
C SER A 15 -35.52 5.01 -8.50
N ALA A 16 -36.42 4.08 -8.85
CA ALA A 16 -37.24 4.18 -10.04
C ALA A 16 -38.25 5.35 -9.98
N LYS A 17 -38.60 5.80 -8.76
CA LYS A 17 -39.52 6.94 -8.53
C LYS A 17 -38.80 8.27 -8.34
N LEU A 18 -37.46 8.29 -8.30
CA LEU A 18 -36.72 9.54 -8.16
C LEU A 18 -36.90 10.42 -9.39
N HIS A 19 -37.23 11.69 -9.17
CA HIS A 19 -37.25 12.66 -10.25
C HIS A 19 -35.84 12.85 -10.84
N PRO A 20 -35.75 13.12 -12.16
CA PRO A 20 -34.53 13.64 -12.77
C PRO A 20 -34.02 14.88 -12.03
N ILE A 21 -32.73 15.18 -12.18
CA ILE A 21 -32.19 16.43 -11.64
C ILE A 21 -32.87 17.63 -12.29
N THR A 22 -33.03 18.70 -11.51
CA THR A 22 -33.56 19.96 -12.02
C THR A 22 -32.56 20.66 -12.93
N ASP A 23 -33.03 21.51 -13.84
CA ASP A 23 -32.17 22.32 -14.70
C ASP A 23 -31.21 23.20 -13.88
N LYS A 24 -31.66 23.70 -12.73
CA LYS A 24 -30.81 24.45 -11.79
C LYS A 24 -29.63 23.61 -11.28
N GLN A 25 -29.88 22.35 -10.91
CA GLN A 25 -28.82 21.44 -10.45
C GLN A 25 -27.86 21.06 -11.59
N ARG A 26 -28.40 20.86 -12.80
CA ARG A 26 -27.62 20.57 -14.00
C ARG A 26 -26.71 21.74 -14.36
N GLN A 27 -27.28 22.95 -14.46
CA GLN A 27 -26.54 24.16 -14.82
C GLN A 27 -25.48 24.50 -13.79
N TRP A 28 -25.81 24.39 -12.50
CA TRP A 28 -24.83 24.59 -11.42
C TRP A 28 -23.61 23.69 -11.60
N GLY A 29 -23.80 22.40 -11.92
CA GLY A 29 -22.71 21.46 -12.17
C GLY A 29 -21.84 21.91 -13.35
N ILE A 30 -22.45 22.29 -14.47
CA ILE A 30 -21.76 22.75 -15.68
C ILE A 30 -20.89 23.99 -15.38
N ASP A 31 -21.47 25.00 -14.73
CA ASP A 31 -20.81 26.30 -14.49
C ASP A 31 -19.61 26.19 -13.54
N HIS A 32 -19.68 25.29 -12.55
CA HIS A 32 -18.63 25.15 -11.54
C HIS A 32 -17.53 24.18 -11.97
N ILE A 33 -17.86 23.19 -12.80
CA ILE A 33 -16.90 22.23 -13.33
C ILE A 33 -16.11 22.85 -14.48
N PHE A 34 -16.80 23.34 -15.51
CA PHE A 34 -16.17 23.71 -16.77
C PHE A 34 -15.86 25.20 -16.81
N LYS A 35 -14.64 25.54 -16.40
CA LYS A 35 -14.11 26.89 -16.56
C LYS A 35 -13.97 27.23 -18.05
N GLN A 36 -14.23 28.49 -18.37
CA GLN A 36 -14.10 29.01 -19.73
C GLN A 36 -12.64 28.90 -20.18
N THR A 37 -12.40 28.07 -21.20
CA THR A 37 -11.05 27.64 -21.59
C THR A 37 -10.82 27.89 -23.08
N GLY A 38 -9.63 28.40 -23.40
CA GLY A 38 -9.12 28.49 -24.77
C GLY A 38 -7.92 27.57 -24.96
N PHE A 39 -7.74 27.06 -26.17
CA PHE A 39 -6.73 26.06 -26.47
C PHE A 39 -5.70 26.63 -27.45
N LEU A 40 -4.46 26.78 -26.96
CA LEU A 40 -3.35 27.30 -27.75
C LEU A 40 -2.64 26.15 -28.48
N ARG A 41 -2.45 26.35 -29.79
CA ARG A 41 -1.59 25.57 -30.67
C ARG A 41 -0.37 26.39 -31.10
N LYS A 42 0.56 25.75 -31.79
CA LYS A 42 1.78 26.38 -32.32
C LYS A 42 1.58 27.71 -33.08
N LYS A 43 0.44 27.93 -33.76
CA LYS A 43 0.19 29.13 -34.60
C LYS A 43 -1.19 29.75 -34.43
N THR A 44 -2.08 29.09 -33.69
CA THR A 44 -3.49 29.47 -33.60
C THR A 44 -4.03 29.15 -32.22
N THR A 45 -5.03 29.90 -31.79
CA THR A 45 -5.84 29.58 -30.62
C THR A 45 -7.25 29.25 -31.07
N TRP A 46 -7.90 28.31 -30.39
CA TRP A 46 -9.31 28.03 -30.60
C TRP A 46 -10.09 28.08 -29.28
N CYS A 47 -11.34 28.52 -29.36
CA CYS A 47 -12.20 28.73 -28.19
C CYS A 47 -12.91 27.44 -27.78
N GLY A 48 -12.77 27.02 -26.52
CA GLY A 48 -13.51 25.87 -25.96
C GLY A 48 -15.00 26.14 -25.69
N GLU A 49 -15.48 27.35 -25.94
CA GLU A 49 -16.88 27.76 -25.73
C GLU A 49 -17.68 27.85 -27.03
N CYS A 50 -17.03 28.08 -28.17
CA CYS A 50 -17.70 28.26 -29.47
C CYS A 50 -16.94 27.65 -30.65
N GLY A 51 -15.78 27.02 -30.44
CA GLY A 51 -15.00 26.37 -31.49
C GLY A 51 -14.23 27.32 -32.41
N HIS A 52 -14.48 28.64 -32.35
CA HIS A 52 -13.86 29.63 -33.23
C HIS A 52 -12.32 29.62 -33.13
N ILE A 53 -11.64 29.87 -34.25
CA ILE A 53 -10.19 29.79 -34.39
C ILE A 53 -9.66 31.15 -34.85
N TRP A 54 -8.60 31.63 -34.22
CA TRP A 54 -7.91 32.84 -34.64
C TRP A 54 -6.40 32.72 -34.48
N LYS A 55 -5.66 33.60 -35.15
CA LYS A 55 -4.22 33.75 -34.94
C LYS A 55 -4.00 34.56 -33.65
N SER A 56 -3.27 34.00 -32.70
CA SER A 56 -2.90 34.64 -31.45
C SER A 56 -1.38 34.79 -31.38
N ASP A 57 -0.89 35.88 -30.80
CA ASP A 57 0.55 36.07 -30.59
C ASP A 57 1.09 34.98 -29.63
N ASN A 58 2.10 34.22 -30.03
CA ASN A 58 2.43 32.90 -29.46
C ASN A 58 3.28 32.94 -28.17
N SER A 59 3.49 34.12 -27.56
CA SER A 59 4.24 34.22 -26.30
C SER A 59 3.37 33.81 -25.11
N LEU A 60 3.52 32.54 -24.69
CA LEU A 60 2.86 32.02 -23.49
C LEU A 60 3.14 32.84 -22.24
N LEU A 61 4.29 33.51 -22.15
CA LEU A 61 4.61 34.39 -21.03
C LEU A 61 3.72 35.64 -20.96
N LYS A 62 3.26 36.22 -22.09
CA LYS A 62 2.25 37.29 -22.08
C LYS A 62 0.83 36.74 -21.89
N ASN A 63 0.53 35.60 -22.50
CA ASN A 63 -0.84 35.06 -22.57
C ASN A 63 -1.25 34.16 -21.38
N THR A 64 -0.31 33.81 -20.49
CA THR A 64 -0.64 33.12 -19.23
C THR A 64 -1.01 34.13 -18.13
N ILE A 65 -0.70 35.42 -18.32
CA ILE A 65 -0.94 36.51 -17.37
C ILE A 65 -2.23 37.27 -17.69
N VAL A 66 -2.69 37.25 -18.96
CA VAL A 66 -3.87 38.01 -19.42
C VAL A 66 -4.94 37.05 -19.94
N ASP A 67 -6.14 37.12 -19.35
CA ASP A 67 -7.33 36.40 -19.85
C ASP A 67 -7.66 36.89 -21.27
N ILE A 68 -7.66 35.97 -22.24
CA ILE A 68 -7.96 36.31 -23.64
C ILE A 68 -9.46 36.30 -23.84
N THR A 69 -10.01 37.37 -24.41
CA THR A 69 -11.42 37.40 -24.82
C THR A 69 -11.57 36.78 -26.20
N CYS A 70 -12.51 35.84 -26.35
CA CYS A 70 -12.80 35.23 -27.65
C CYS A 70 -13.36 36.29 -28.61
N PRO A 71 -12.79 36.47 -29.82
CA PRO A 71 -13.27 37.47 -30.77
C PRO A 71 -14.66 37.16 -31.36
N HIS A 72 -15.14 35.92 -31.22
CA HIS A 72 -16.43 35.49 -31.75
C HIS A 72 -17.55 35.49 -30.70
N CYS A 73 -17.33 34.89 -29.52
CA CYS A 73 -18.37 34.78 -28.49
C CYS A 73 -18.20 35.76 -27.32
N GLY A 74 -17.14 36.56 -27.30
CA GLY A 74 -16.91 37.57 -26.26
C GLY A 74 -16.59 37.03 -24.85
N LYS A 75 -16.49 35.71 -24.67
CA LYS A 75 -16.15 35.10 -23.37
C LYS A 75 -14.68 35.25 -23.02
N GLN A 76 -14.37 35.42 -21.74
CA GLN A 76 -13.00 35.44 -21.23
C GLN A 76 -12.48 34.01 -21.05
N LEU A 77 -11.33 33.73 -21.62
CA LEU A 77 -10.79 32.38 -21.72
C LEU A 77 -9.47 32.26 -20.98
N LYS A 78 -9.40 31.24 -20.11
CA LYS A 78 -8.13 30.76 -19.58
C LYS A 78 -7.44 29.87 -20.61
N LEU A 79 -6.23 30.24 -21.04
CA LEU A 79 -5.53 29.48 -22.06
C LEU A 79 -4.85 28.22 -21.50
N THR A 80 -4.99 27.13 -22.24
CA THR A 80 -4.30 25.86 -22.00
C THR A 80 -3.62 25.40 -23.28
N LYS A 81 -2.38 24.91 -23.19
CA LYS A 81 -1.68 24.33 -24.35
C LYS A 81 -2.36 23.02 -24.75
N CYS A 82 -2.81 22.93 -26.00
CA CYS A 82 -3.37 21.70 -26.54
C CYS A 82 -3.27 21.70 -28.07
N ASP A 83 -2.45 20.81 -28.63
CA ASP A 83 -2.32 20.65 -30.09
C ASP A 83 -3.43 19.79 -30.71
N LYS A 84 -4.26 19.12 -29.89
CA LYS A 84 -5.36 18.25 -30.34
C LYS A 84 -6.54 19.05 -30.89
N LYS A 85 -7.25 18.48 -31.88
CA LYS A 85 -8.47 19.04 -32.51
C LYS A 85 -9.72 18.86 -31.66
N GLU A 86 -9.64 17.97 -30.70
CA GLU A 86 -10.72 17.64 -29.78
C GLU A 86 -10.16 17.65 -28.36
N HIS A 87 -10.99 18.15 -27.44
CA HIS A 87 -10.71 18.11 -26.02
C HIS A 87 -11.98 17.66 -25.30
N VAL A 88 -11.87 16.61 -24.49
CA VAL A 88 -12.96 16.12 -23.67
C VAL A 88 -12.55 16.23 -22.22
N ASP A 89 -13.34 16.99 -21.47
CA ASP A 89 -13.19 17.09 -20.02
C ASP A 89 -14.35 16.38 -19.32
N ARG A 90 -14.08 15.69 -18.22
CA ARG A 90 -15.06 14.87 -17.49
C ARG A 90 -14.83 14.97 -16.00
N TRP A 91 -15.88 15.32 -15.26
CA TRP A 91 -15.80 15.44 -13.80
C TRP A 91 -17.05 14.88 -13.13
N TYR A 92 -16.85 14.37 -11.93
CA TYR A 92 -17.94 14.00 -11.04
C TYR A 92 -18.44 15.21 -10.27
N TYR A 93 -19.77 15.30 -10.12
CA TYR A 93 -20.38 16.06 -9.05
C TYR A 93 -21.48 15.26 -8.36
N SER A 94 -21.77 15.64 -7.12
CA SER A 94 -22.74 14.93 -6.30
C SER A 94 -23.86 15.83 -5.80
N ILE A 95 -25.04 15.23 -5.66
CA ILE A 95 -26.23 15.84 -5.05
C ILE A 95 -26.67 14.98 -3.87
N TYR A 96 -26.88 15.62 -2.72
CA TYR A 96 -27.33 14.94 -1.51
C TYR A 96 -28.82 15.18 -1.31
N ASP A 97 -29.60 14.11 -1.35
CA ASP A 97 -31.04 14.13 -1.14
C ASP A 97 -31.46 13.11 -0.09
N LYS A 98 -32.77 13.04 0.20
CA LYS A 98 -33.39 12.04 1.06
C LYS A 98 -34.63 11.48 0.39
N ALA A 99 -34.90 10.19 0.58
CA ALA A 99 -36.08 9.53 0.03
C ALA A 99 -36.59 8.46 1.01
N GLU A 100 -37.83 8.62 1.49
CA GLU A 100 -38.50 7.70 2.44
C GLU A 100 -37.60 7.16 3.57
N GLY A 101 -36.85 8.05 4.23
CA GLY A 101 -35.95 7.71 5.34
C GLY A 101 -34.54 7.28 4.93
N PHE A 102 -34.27 7.07 3.64
CA PHE A 102 -32.91 6.90 3.15
C PHE A 102 -32.22 8.25 2.97
N GLN A 103 -30.95 8.30 3.36
CA GLN A 103 -30.03 9.28 2.82
C GLN A 103 -29.60 8.82 1.42
N VAL A 104 -29.71 9.69 0.42
CA VAL A 104 -29.38 9.38 -0.97
C VAL A 104 -28.28 10.30 -1.45
N ILE A 105 -27.19 9.73 -1.96
CA ILE A 105 -26.12 10.46 -2.61
C ILE A 105 -26.13 10.07 -4.08
N ARG A 106 -26.46 11.02 -4.94
CA ARG A 106 -26.53 10.83 -6.40
C ARG A 106 -25.28 11.42 -7.03
N HIS A 107 -24.58 10.63 -7.83
CA HIS A 107 -23.34 11.01 -8.51
C HIS A 107 -23.58 11.10 -10.01
N PHE A 108 -23.10 12.19 -10.59
CA PHE A 108 -23.25 12.52 -11.99
C PHE A 108 -21.88 12.75 -12.60
N VAL A 109 -21.70 12.30 -13.83
CA VAL A 109 -20.58 12.69 -14.68
C VAL A 109 -21.07 13.80 -15.58
N ALA A 110 -20.48 14.99 -15.43
CA ALA A 110 -20.57 16.03 -16.43
C ALA A 110 -19.42 15.86 -17.40
N SER A 111 -19.69 15.87 -18.70
CA SER A 111 -18.68 15.85 -19.76
C SER A 111 -18.87 16.99 -20.73
N LYS A 112 -17.77 17.65 -21.09
CA LYS A 112 -17.73 18.69 -22.11
C LYS A 112 -16.76 18.27 -23.21
N ALA A 113 -17.30 18.01 -24.39
CA ALA A 113 -16.52 17.73 -25.59
C ALA A 113 -16.46 18.99 -26.44
N CYS A 114 -15.25 19.49 -26.66
CA CYS A 114 -14.98 20.67 -27.48
C CYS A 114 -14.21 20.24 -28.72
N SER A 115 -14.67 20.70 -29.89
CA SER A 115 -14.02 20.45 -31.17
C SER A 115 -13.73 21.77 -31.88
N VAL A 116 -12.64 21.78 -32.63
CA VAL A 116 -12.28 22.94 -33.45
C VAL A 116 -13.37 23.18 -34.51
N GLY A 117 -13.93 24.39 -34.54
CA GLY A 117 -14.97 24.80 -35.50
C GLY A 117 -16.40 24.48 -35.08
N GLU A 118 -16.62 23.81 -33.95
CA GLU A 118 -17.95 23.40 -33.49
C GLU A 118 -18.25 23.91 -32.08
N TYR A 119 -19.54 24.10 -31.79
CA TYR A 119 -19.98 24.39 -30.42
C TYR A 119 -19.76 23.16 -29.52
N PRO A 120 -19.39 23.37 -28.24
CA PRO A 120 -19.13 22.26 -27.34
C PRO A 120 -20.42 21.49 -27.03
N ILE A 121 -20.31 20.17 -26.98
CA ILE A 121 -21.37 19.27 -26.54
C ILE A 121 -21.19 19.03 -25.04
N ILE A 122 -22.24 19.29 -24.25
CA ILE A 122 -22.22 19.13 -22.79
C ILE A 122 -23.29 18.12 -22.38
N ASP A 123 -22.83 17.02 -21.81
CA ASP A 123 -23.68 15.95 -21.30
C ASP A 123 -23.54 15.82 -19.80
N VAL A 124 -24.64 15.47 -19.14
CA VAL A 124 -24.70 15.23 -17.71
C VAL A 124 -25.45 13.93 -17.48
N ASN A 125 -24.74 12.93 -16.97
CA ASN A 125 -25.27 11.58 -16.83
C ASN A 125 -25.13 11.09 -15.40
N GLU A 126 -26.24 10.64 -14.80
CA GLU A 126 -26.21 9.96 -13.50
C GLU A 126 -25.56 8.59 -13.64
N CYS A 127 -24.62 8.25 -12.76
CA CYS A 127 -23.85 7.01 -12.87
C CYS A 127 -23.96 6.11 -11.64
N VAL A 128 -24.02 6.69 -10.43
CA VAL A 128 -24.05 5.98 -9.15
C VAL A 128 -25.01 6.67 -8.19
N GLN A 129 -25.73 5.87 -7.43
CA GLN A 129 -26.51 6.29 -6.26
C GLN A 129 -26.09 5.45 -5.06
N ASN A 130 -25.70 6.10 -3.97
CA ASN A 130 -25.52 5.45 -2.68
C ASN A 130 -26.75 5.70 -1.80
N TRP A 131 -27.48 4.64 -1.51
CA TRP A 131 -28.65 4.66 -0.64
C TRP A 131 -28.24 4.16 0.75
N ILE A 132 -28.30 5.03 1.75
CA ILE A 132 -27.87 4.75 3.11
C ILE A 132 -29.11 4.72 4.01
N SER A 133 -29.38 3.58 4.63
CA SER A 133 -30.50 3.43 5.56
C SER A 133 -30.25 4.17 6.87
N PRO A 134 -31.28 4.43 7.71
CA PRO A 134 -31.11 4.99 9.05
C PRO A 134 -30.18 4.18 9.97
N GLN A 135 -29.94 2.91 9.67
CA GLN A 135 -29.02 2.01 10.38
C GLN A 135 -27.61 2.00 9.76
N GLY A 136 -27.33 2.86 8.78
CA GLY A 136 -26.04 2.98 8.10
C GLY A 136 -25.75 1.90 7.07
N LYS A 137 -26.72 1.04 6.72
CA LYS A 137 -26.55 0.02 5.68
C LYS A 137 -26.61 0.68 4.30
N VAL A 138 -25.62 0.40 3.45
CA VAL A 138 -25.49 1.01 2.13
C VAL A 138 -25.96 0.04 1.03
N VAL A 139 -26.81 0.53 0.13
CA VAL A 139 -27.15 -0.10 -1.14
C VAL A 139 -26.62 0.76 -2.27
N ASN A 140 -25.78 0.18 -3.13
CA ASN A 140 -25.27 0.85 -4.32
C ASN A 140 -26.16 0.52 -5.52
N ILE A 141 -26.67 1.55 -6.19
CA ILE A 141 -27.40 1.43 -7.46
C ILE A 141 -26.60 2.20 -8.50
N ALA A 142 -26.16 1.54 -9.57
CA ALA A 142 -25.26 2.18 -10.54
C ALA A 142 -25.42 1.59 -11.94
N ARG A 143 -25.00 2.35 -12.94
CA ARG A 143 -24.91 1.90 -14.33
C ARG A 143 -23.86 0.81 -14.49
N LYS A 144 -23.92 0.07 -15.59
CA LYS A 144 -22.83 -0.83 -15.98
C LYS A 144 -21.62 0.01 -16.37
N THR A 145 -20.44 -0.59 -16.23
CA THR A 145 -19.20 -0.05 -16.78
C THR A 145 -18.70 -0.96 -17.88
N GLN A 146 -18.02 -0.40 -18.88
CA GLN A 146 -17.27 -1.20 -19.83
C GLN A 146 -16.16 -1.95 -19.10
N MET A 147 -15.83 -3.15 -19.59
CA MET A 147 -14.72 -3.93 -19.07
C MET A 147 -13.43 -3.38 -19.69
N ALA A 148 -12.65 -2.62 -18.94
CA ALA A 148 -11.34 -2.13 -19.35
C ALA A 148 -10.37 -2.28 -18.16
N GLY A 149 -9.21 -2.89 -18.41
CA GLY A 149 -8.33 -3.46 -17.38
C GLY A 149 -8.18 -2.61 -16.10
N TYR A 150 -7.72 -1.36 -16.24
CA TYR A 150 -7.45 -0.47 -15.10
C TYR A 150 -8.50 0.64 -14.89
N CYS A 151 -9.52 0.74 -15.76
CA CYS A 151 -10.53 1.80 -15.70
C CYS A 151 -11.85 1.25 -15.19
N TYR A 152 -12.23 1.61 -13.96
CA TYR A 152 -13.43 1.10 -13.30
C TYR A 152 -14.64 2.04 -13.38
N ASP A 153 -14.53 3.13 -14.13
CA ASP A 153 -15.48 4.24 -14.19
C ASP A 153 -15.90 4.63 -15.63
N LEU A 154 -15.66 3.74 -16.60
CA LEU A 154 -16.17 3.84 -17.97
C LEU A 154 -17.66 3.47 -18.02
N TRP A 155 -18.53 4.36 -17.53
CA TRP A 155 -19.97 4.12 -17.45
C TRP A 155 -20.63 3.96 -18.83
N ILE A 156 -21.55 2.99 -18.93
CA ILE A 156 -22.41 2.79 -20.09
C ILE A 156 -23.71 3.54 -19.82
N TYR A 157 -23.83 4.77 -20.31
CA TYR A 157 -24.97 5.65 -19.99
C TYR A 157 -26.31 5.16 -20.53
N SER A 158 -26.32 4.29 -21.55
CA SER A 158 -27.51 3.60 -22.04
C SER A 158 -27.97 2.42 -21.18
N SER A 159 -27.16 1.98 -20.20
CA SER A 159 -27.50 0.86 -19.34
C SER A 159 -28.33 1.28 -18.13
N ASP A 160 -29.21 0.40 -17.67
CA ASP A 160 -30.07 0.68 -16.52
C ASP A 160 -29.30 0.89 -15.20
N MET A 161 -29.91 1.70 -14.33
CA MET A 161 -29.50 1.84 -12.93
C MET A 161 -29.97 0.61 -12.15
N GLU A 162 -29.02 -0.27 -11.80
CA GLU A 162 -29.32 -1.51 -11.11
C GLU A 162 -28.59 -1.60 -9.77
N VAL A 163 -29.12 -2.37 -8.84
CA VAL A 163 -28.40 -2.77 -7.63
C VAL A 163 -27.07 -3.45 -8.03
N ARG A 164 -25.98 -3.01 -7.42
CA ARG A 164 -24.64 -3.58 -7.58
C ARG A 164 -24.18 -4.23 -6.28
N GLY A 165 -23.53 -5.38 -6.42
CA GLY A 165 -22.88 -6.06 -5.30
C GLY A 165 -21.58 -5.35 -4.89
N THR A 166 -20.84 -5.99 -4.00
CA THR A 166 -19.50 -5.53 -3.59
C THR A 166 -18.58 -5.49 -4.81
N PRO A 167 -17.99 -4.33 -5.15
CA PRO A 167 -17.05 -4.24 -6.26
C PRO A 167 -15.71 -4.91 -5.89
N SER A 168 -14.95 -5.35 -6.89
CA SER A 168 -13.56 -5.77 -6.71
C SER A 168 -12.64 -4.61 -6.30
N VAL A 169 -12.97 -3.39 -6.75
CA VAL A 169 -12.29 -2.14 -6.39
C VAL A 169 -13.18 -1.36 -5.44
N GLU A 170 -12.74 -1.16 -4.19
CA GLU A 170 -13.54 -0.50 -3.14
C GLU A 170 -14.05 0.88 -3.57
N ALA A 171 -13.22 1.66 -4.27
CA ALA A 171 -13.53 3.01 -4.71
C ALA A 171 -14.61 3.10 -5.81
N LYS A 172 -14.96 2.00 -6.49
CA LYS A 172 -15.81 2.03 -7.70
C LYS A 172 -17.17 2.70 -7.49
N TYR A 173 -17.78 2.51 -6.33
CA TYR A 173 -19.07 3.12 -5.97
C TYR A 173 -18.94 4.10 -4.79
N ASP A 174 -17.71 4.42 -4.39
CA ASP A 174 -17.39 5.34 -3.29
C ASP A 174 -16.84 6.64 -3.86
N ILE A 175 -17.69 7.36 -4.60
CA ILE A 175 -17.26 8.55 -5.35
C ILE A 175 -17.07 9.73 -4.41
N ASP A 176 -15.83 10.21 -4.29
CA ASP A 176 -15.49 11.45 -3.59
C ASP A 176 -15.38 12.61 -4.60
N SER A 177 -16.54 13.21 -4.93
CA SER A 177 -16.59 14.29 -5.91
C SER A 177 -16.06 15.60 -5.34
N ALA A 178 -15.18 16.27 -6.09
CA ALA A 178 -14.74 17.63 -5.75
C ALA A 178 -15.89 18.66 -5.72
N TYR A 179 -16.92 18.44 -6.54
CA TYR A 179 -18.07 19.34 -6.68
C TYR A 179 -19.32 18.75 -6.02
N ILE A 180 -19.88 19.44 -5.03
CA ILE A 180 -21.09 19.00 -4.34
C ILE A 180 -22.12 20.13 -4.38
N TYR A 181 -23.31 19.84 -4.89
CA TYR A 181 -24.39 20.83 -4.97
C TYR A 181 -24.74 21.38 -3.58
N PRO A 182 -24.83 22.71 -3.39
CA PRO A 182 -24.94 23.33 -2.07
C PRO A 182 -26.26 23.03 -1.34
N GLY A 183 -27.34 22.73 -2.07
CA GLY A 183 -28.65 22.38 -1.52
C GLY A 183 -28.70 20.98 -0.90
N LYS A 184 -27.77 20.66 0.01
CA LYS A 184 -27.61 19.37 0.66
C LYS A 184 -28.80 19.09 1.59
N LYS A 185 -29.46 17.95 1.41
CA LYS A 185 -30.49 17.47 2.34
C LYS A 185 -29.98 16.26 3.11
N PHE A 186 -30.23 16.28 4.42
CA PHE A 186 -29.88 15.19 5.32
C PHE A 186 -31.12 14.62 6.01
N ILE A 187 -31.14 13.30 6.21
CA ILE A 187 -32.14 12.65 7.05
C ILE A 187 -32.02 13.10 8.52
N PRO A 188 -33.12 13.13 9.30
CA PRO A 188 -33.10 13.57 10.69
C PRO A 188 -32.11 12.83 11.58
N GLU A 189 -31.91 11.53 11.34
CA GLU A 189 -31.03 10.65 12.12
C GLU A 189 -29.56 11.07 11.98
N LEU A 190 -29.12 11.47 10.78
CA LEU A 190 -27.77 12.00 10.59
C LEU A 190 -27.56 13.30 11.37
N LYS A 191 -28.54 14.21 11.31
CA LYS A 191 -28.49 15.48 12.04
C LYS A 191 -28.47 15.26 13.55
N ARG A 192 -29.32 14.36 14.06
CA ARG A 192 -29.37 13.95 15.47
C ARG A 192 -28.02 13.39 15.94
N ASN A 193 -27.34 12.66 15.08
CA ASN A 193 -26.02 12.08 15.36
C ASN A 193 -24.88 13.11 15.21
N GLY A 194 -25.19 14.40 14.99
CA GLY A 194 -24.22 15.50 14.98
C GLY A 194 -23.58 15.79 13.62
N PHE A 195 -24.09 15.20 12.52
CA PHE A 195 -23.54 15.43 11.19
C PHE A 195 -24.01 16.78 10.61
N THR A 196 -23.06 17.68 10.36
CA THR A 196 -23.30 19.03 9.83
C THR A 196 -23.00 19.18 8.33
N GLY A 197 -22.51 18.12 7.67
CA GLY A 197 -22.14 18.13 6.26
C GLY A 197 -20.64 18.25 5.98
N ALA A 198 -19.81 18.38 7.01
CA ALA A 198 -18.35 18.32 6.89
C ALA A 198 -17.88 16.87 6.71
N LEU A 199 -17.00 16.65 5.72
CA LEU A 199 -16.54 15.32 5.30
C LEU A 199 -15.18 14.93 5.89
N TYR A 200 -14.39 15.91 6.30
CA TYR A 200 -13.08 15.73 6.92
C TYR A 200 -12.10 14.88 6.09
N GLY A 201 -12.20 14.90 4.75
CA GLY A 201 -11.34 14.09 3.87
C GLY A 201 -11.68 12.60 3.88
N VAL A 202 -12.92 12.25 4.25
CA VAL A 202 -13.50 10.91 4.12
C VAL A 202 -14.67 11.01 3.16
N SER A 203 -14.86 9.98 2.32
CA SER A 203 -15.95 10.00 1.34
C SER A 203 -17.33 10.16 2.01
N PRO A 204 -18.26 10.87 1.36
CA PRO A 204 -19.60 11.12 1.87
C PRO A 204 -20.34 9.86 2.31
N ARG A 205 -20.28 8.81 1.48
CA ARG A 205 -20.89 7.51 1.76
C ARG A 205 -20.35 6.90 3.04
N ARG A 206 -19.02 6.87 3.22
CA ARG A 206 -18.37 6.22 4.37
C ARG A 206 -18.67 6.95 5.67
N ILE A 207 -18.53 8.28 5.70
CA ILE A 207 -18.75 9.04 6.94
C ILE A 207 -20.23 9.00 7.37
N MET A 208 -21.17 9.16 6.44
CA MET A 208 -22.61 9.09 6.75
C MET A 208 -23.01 7.68 7.22
N SER A 209 -22.53 6.64 6.54
CA SER A 209 -22.75 5.24 6.96
C SER A 209 -22.19 4.95 8.35
N ALA A 210 -20.96 5.38 8.64
CA ALA A 210 -20.32 5.17 9.94
C ALA A 210 -21.02 5.92 11.07
N VAL A 211 -21.43 7.17 10.86
CA VAL A 211 -22.14 7.97 11.88
C VAL A 211 -23.52 7.38 12.21
N LEU A 212 -24.18 6.70 11.26
CA LEU A 212 -25.47 6.05 11.48
C LEU A 212 -25.36 4.66 12.12
N SER A 213 -24.29 3.92 11.83
CA SER A 213 -24.15 2.52 12.25
C SER A 213 -23.27 2.31 13.48
N ASN A 214 -22.36 3.24 13.78
CA ASN A 214 -21.35 3.07 14.83
C ASN A 214 -21.48 4.15 15.92
N PRO A 215 -21.90 3.78 17.14
CA PRO A 215 -21.99 4.71 18.27
C PRO A 215 -20.67 5.40 18.63
N MET A 216 -19.53 4.76 18.37
CA MET A 216 -18.21 5.37 18.60
C MET A 216 -17.96 6.51 17.60
N ALA A 217 -18.32 6.34 16.33
CA ALA A 217 -18.19 7.38 15.31
C ALA A 217 -19.08 8.58 15.63
N GLU A 218 -20.33 8.35 16.05
CA GLU A 218 -21.21 9.41 16.55
C GLU A 218 -20.58 10.18 17.71
N THR A 219 -20.09 9.46 18.73
CA THR A 219 -19.47 10.07 19.92
C THR A 219 -18.24 10.89 19.55
N LEU A 220 -17.36 10.35 18.69
CA LEU A 220 -16.14 11.04 18.24
C LEU A 220 -16.45 12.29 17.42
N LEU A 221 -17.47 12.24 16.57
CA LEU A 221 -17.94 13.38 15.80
C LEU A 221 -18.47 14.49 16.71
N LYS A 222 -19.36 14.14 17.65
CA LYS A 222 -19.92 15.09 18.63
C LYS A 222 -18.87 15.69 19.55
N ALA A 223 -17.84 14.91 19.91
CA ALA A 223 -16.72 15.36 20.72
C ALA A 223 -15.65 16.16 19.93
N GLY A 224 -15.82 16.35 18.61
CA GLY A 224 -14.85 17.05 17.77
C GLY A 224 -13.51 16.32 17.59
N GLN A 225 -13.45 15.03 17.92
CA GLN A 225 -12.23 14.21 17.83
C GLN A 225 -12.03 13.71 16.38
N ILE A 226 -11.83 14.65 15.46
CA ILE A 226 -11.87 14.39 14.01
C ILE A 226 -10.81 13.38 13.56
N SER A 227 -9.59 13.44 14.11
CA SER A 227 -8.51 12.50 13.75
C SER A 227 -8.90 11.05 14.07
N LEU A 228 -9.44 10.83 15.28
CA LEU A 228 -9.94 9.53 15.73
C LEU A 228 -11.21 9.11 14.97
N LEU A 229 -12.08 10.06 14.59
CA LEU A 229 -13.25 9.78 13.75
C LEU A 229 -12.82 9.19 12.40
N LYS A 230 -11.85 9.82 11.71
CA LYS A 230 -11.35 9.30 10.42
C LYS A 230 -10.81 7.88 10.57
N ARG A 231 -10.03 7.62 11.62
CA ARG A 231 -9.53 6.27 11.92
C ARG A 231 -10.67 5.31 12.24
N CYS A 232 -11.72 5.75 12.94
CA CYS A 232 -12.91 4.93 13.25
C CYS A 232 -13.67 4.50 11.98
N VAL A 233 -13.81 5.39 11.01
CA VAL A 233 -14.50 5.09 9.74
C VAL A 233 -13.72 4.06 8.91
N ASN A 234 -12.39 4.12 8.93
CA ASN A 234 -11.55 3.23 8.12
C ASN A 234 -11.19 1.92 8.83
N TYR A 235 -10.90 2.00 10.14
CA TYR A 235 -10.41 0.91 10.98
C TYR A 235 -11.16 0.92 12.33
N PRO A 236 -12.45 0.55 12.35
CA PRO A 236 -13.28 0.63 13.56
C PRO A 236 -12.74 -0.25 14.71
N LYS A 237 -12.06 -1.35 14.39
CA LYS A 237 -11.48 -2.27 15.38
C LYS A 237 -10.37 -1.61 16.22
N ASP A 238 -9.55 -0.75 15.61
CA ASP A 238 -8.46 -0.06 16.29
C ASP A 238 -9.01 0.88 17.38
N ILE A 239 -10.09 1.59 17.06
CA ILE A 239 -10.79 2.47 17.98
C ILE A 239 -11.52 1.67 19.05
N ALA A 240 -12.15 0.55 18.67
CA ALA A 240 -12.84 -0.33 19.62
C ALA A 240 -11.89 -0.87 20.70
N LYS A 241 -10.67 -1.29 20.31
CA LYS A 241 -9.65 -1.81 21.22
C LYS A 241 -9.35 -0.83 22.36
N TYR A 242 -9.16 0.44 22.01
CA TYR A 242 -8.77 1.48 22.96
C TYR A 242 -9.91 2.42 23.37
N TRP A 243 -11.16 2.01 23.16
CA TRP A 243 -12.33 2.84 23.44
C TRP A 243 -12.41 3.34 24.89
N PRO A 244 -12.08 2.54 25.93
CA PRO A 244 -12.05 3.04 27.30
C PRO A 244 -11.09 4.22 27.50
N SER A 245 -9.90 4.16 26.91
CA SER A 245 -8.87 5.21 26.96
C SER A 245 -9.31 6.46 26.20
N ILE A 246 -9.91 6.28 25.02
CA ILE A 246 -10.46 7.39 24.22
C ILE A 246 -11.59 8.11 24.98
N LYS A 247 -12.49 7.38 25.66
CA LYS A 247 -13.51 8.00 26.52
C LYS A 247 -12.90 8.86 27.63
N ILE A 248 -11.75 8.47 28.18
CA ILE A 248 -11.04 9.28 29.18
C ILE A 248 -10.52 10.57 28.55
N CYS A 249 -9.92 10.51 27.34
CA CYS A 249 -9.52 11.72 26.63
C CYS A 249 -10.69 12.67 26.40
N ILE A 250 -11.83 12.16 25.95
CA ILE A 250 -13.03 12.96 25.71
C ILE A 250 -13.48 13.64 27.02
N ARG A 251 -13.56 12.92 28.14
CA ARG A 251 -13.94 13.49 29.44
C ARG A 251 -12.98 14.56 29.96
N ASN A 252 -11.69 14.43 29.62
CA ASN A 252 -10.65 15.40 30.01
C ASN A 252 -10.46 16.52 28.97
N ASN A 253 -11.35 16.64 27.98
CA ASN A 253 -11.23 17.60 26.87
C ASN A 253 -9.86 17.56 26.17
N TYR A 254 -9.24 16.38 26.09
CA TYR A 254 -7.93 16.20 25.49
C TYR A 254 -8.04 15.99 23.97
N PRO A 255 -7.61 16.96 23.13
CA PRO A 255 -7.76 16.86 21.68
C PRO A 255 -6.66 15.97 21.08
N VAL A 256 -7.05 14.84 20.48
CA VAL A 256 -6.11 13.97 19.77
C VAL A 256 -5.92 14.48 18.35
N LYS A 257 -4.78 15.14 18.10
CA LYS A 257 -4.41 15.70 16.79
C LYS A 257 -4.12 14.62 15.75
N ASP A 258 -3.36 13.59 16.15
CA ASP A 258 -2.98 12.48 15.29
C ASP A 258 -3.42 11.15 15.93
N ALA A 259 -4.39 10.49 15.30
CA ALA A 259 -4.91 9.22 15.76
C ALA A 259 -3.89 8.08 15.63
N SER A 260 -3.04 8.08 14.61
CA SER A 260 -2.07 7.00 14.39
C SER A 260 -1.02 7.02 15.50
N ILE A 261 -0.39 8.18 15.72
CA ILE A 261 0.61 8.37 16.79
C ILE A 261 0.01 8.05 18.16
N TYR A 262 -1.23 8.48 18.39
CA TYR A 262 -1.90 8.24 19.64
C TYR A 262 -2.21 6.76 19.89
N LEU A 263 -2.68 6.03 18.89
CA LEU A 263 -2.96 4.59 19.02
C LEU A 263 -1.67 3.77 19.18
N ASP A 264 -0.60 4.16 18.49
CA ASP A 264 0.73 3.55 18.66
C ASP A 264 1.26 3.81 20.07
N TYR A 265 1.10 5.03 20.58
CA TYR A 265 1.41 5.38 21.96
C TYR A 265 0.65 4.51 22.97
N LEU A 266 -0.64 4.28 22.78
CA LEU A 266 -1.42 3.36 23.63
C LEU A 266 -0.90 1.92 23.53
N GLY A 267 -0.46 1.49 22.34
CA GLY A 267 0.20 0.21 22.15
C GLY A 267 1.52 0.10 22.93
N PHE A 268 2.30 1.17 23.02
CA PHE A 268 3.49 1.19 23.87
C PHE A 268 3.15 1.14 25.35
N LEU A 269 2.13 1.89 25.79
CA LEU A 269 1.66 1.81 27.17
C LEU A 269 1.25 0.39 27.55
N GLU A 270 0.51 -0.30 26.67
CA GLU A 270 0.14 -1.71 26.83
C GLU A 270 1.38 -2.61 26.92
N TYR A 271 2.33 -2.45 25.99
CA TYR A 271 3.58 -3.23 25.97
C TYR A 271 4.40 -3.08 27.26
N PHE A 272 4.45 -1.87 27.83
CA PHE A 272 5.17 -1.59 29.08
C PHE A 272 4.32 -1.79 30.34
N GLY A 273 3.12 -2.39 30.24
CA GLY A 273 2.26 -2.70 31.37
C GLY A 273 1.72 -1.47 32.11
N LYS A 274 1.52 -0.34 31.40
CA LYS A 274 0.93 0.88 31.95
C LYS A 274 -0.60 0.83 31.91
N ASP A 275 -1.22 1.46 32.89
CA ASP A 275 -2.68 1.49 33.01
C ASP A 275 -3.31 2.41 31.96
N LEU A 276 -3.99 1.80 30.98
CA LEU A 276 -4.73 2.47 29.91
C LEU A 276 -6.04 3.11 30.38
N ARG A 277 -6.42 2.97 31.65
CA ARG A 277 -7.61 3.60 32.25
C ARG A 277 -7.27 4.80 33.13
N ASN A 278 -6.00 5.17 33.22
CA ASN A 278 -5.56 6.31 34.01
C ASN A 278 -5.26 7.52 33.12
N ALA A 279 -5.94 8.65 33.38
CA ALA A 279 -5.79 9.89 32.64
C ALA A 279 -4.34 10.40 32.61
N LYS A 280 -3.56 10.17 33.68
CA LYS A 280 -2.15 10.57 33.76
C LYS A 280 -1.29 9.97 32.65
N TYR A 281 -1.58 8.73 32.24
CA TYR A 281 -0.88 8.07 31.15
C TYR A 281 -1.53 8.37 29.81
N VAL A 282 -2.84 8.27 29.75
CA VAL A 282 -3.59 8.35 28.49
C VAL A 282 -3.63 9.77 27.90
N CYS A 283 -3.69 10.81 28.75
CA CYS A 283 -3.80 12.21 28.35
C CYS A 283 -2.48 12.96 28.56
N HIS A 284 -1.40 12.51 27.91
CA HIS A 284 -0.09 13.10 28.12
C HIS A 284 0.02 14.51 27.49
N THR A 285 0.59 15.48 28.21
CA THR A 285 0.69 16.88 27.76
C THR A 285 1.54 17.04 26.49
N ASN A 286 2.60 16.24 26.35
CA ASN A 286 3.41 16.15 25.14
C ASN A 286 3.45 14.72 24.60
N LEU A 287 2.39 14.34 23.88
CA LEU A 287 2.23 13.02 23.29
C LEU A 287 3.43 12.59 22.44
N MET A 288 3.93 13.47 21.58
CA MET A 288 5.02 13.15 20.64
C MET A 288 6.31 12.78 21.40
N LYS A 289 6.71 13.61 22.36
CA LYS A 289 7.93 13.37 23.13
C LYS A 289 7.87 12.04 23.90
N GLU A 290 6.74 11.73 24.50
CA GLU A 290 6.58 10.46 25.23
C GLU A 290 6.47 9.26 24.29
N HIS A 291 5.77 9.40 23.17
CA HIS A 291 5.75 8.40 22.09
C HIS A 291 7.17 8.04 21.67
N ASP A 292 8.00 9.03 21.35
CA ASP A 292 9.37 8.81 20.89
C ASP A 292 10.25 8.19 21.97
N ARG A 293 10.08 8.61 23.24
CA ARG A 293 10.78 8.01 24.37
C ARG A 293 10.46 6.52 24.51
N LEU A 294 9.18 6.15 24.44
CA LEU A 294 8.74 4.77 24.58
C LEU A 294 9.12 3.91 23.36
N SER A 295 9.02 4.48 22.15
CA SER A 295 9.46 3.85 20.91
C SER A 295 10.95 3.50 20.97
N ASN A 296 11.80 4.49 21.30
CA ASN A 296 13.25 4.28 21.46
C ASN A 296 13.58 3.27 22.55
N LYS A 297 12.82 3.27 23.66
CA LYS A 297 13.00 2.28 24.72
C LYS A 297 12.70 0.86 24.24
N LYS A 298 11.62 0.69 23.47
CA LYS A 298 11.24 -0.62 22.90
C LYS A 298 12.29 -1.09 21.89
N HIS A 299 12.73 -0.20 21.00
CA HIS A 299 13.77 -0.49 20.02
C HIS A 299 15.06 -1.01 20.68
N ARG A 300 15.54 -0.33 21.73
CA ARG A 300 16.73 -0.77 22.48
C ARG A 300 16.58 -2.15 23.12
N ILE A 301 15.37 -2.50 23.59
CA ILE A 301 15.10 -3.84 24.15
C ILE A 301 15.11 -4.89 23.05
N GLU A 302 14.49 -4.60 21.90
CA GLU A 302 14.44 -5.51 20.76
C GLU A 302 15.82 -5.72 20.12
N GLU A 303 16.65 -4.67 20.05
CA GLU A 303 18.03 -4.78 19.60
C GLU A 303 18.85 -5.69 20.51
N LYS A 304 18.80 -5.49 21.83
CA LYS A 304 19.51 -6.35 22.79
C LYS A 304 19.07 -7.81 22.67
N LYS A 305 17.76 -8.07 22.59
CA LYS A 305 17.24 -9.43 22.38
C LYS A 305 17.76 -10.04 21.08
N ARG A 306 17.77 -9.26 20.00
CA ARG A 306 18.28 -9.72 18.69
C ARG A 306 19.77 -10.01 18.75
N GLU A 307 20.55 -9.22 19.48
CA GLU A 307 21.98 -9.46 19.71
C GLU A 307 22.22 -10.72 20.53
N GLU A 308 21.48 -10.89 21.63
CA GLU A 308 21.52 -12.09 22.48
C GLU A 308 21.14 -13.36 21.69
N GLU A 309 20.07 -13.29 20.89
CA GLU A 309 19.64 -14.39 20.01
C GLU A 309 20.68 -14.71 18.94
N LYS A 310 21.30 -13.68 18.33
CA LYS A 310 22.40 -13.87 17.37
C LYS A 310 23.60 -14.54 18.02
N LEU A 311 23.99 -14.10 19.23
CA LEU A 311 25.11 -14.69 19.97
C LEU A 311 24.82 -16.14 20.34
N LYS A 312 23.62 -16.42 20.86
CA LYS A 312 23.19 -17.77 21.20
C LYS A 312 23.19 -18.67 19.97
N ARG A 313 22.65 -18.19 18.84
CA ARG A 313 22.67 -18.93 17.57
C ARG A 313 24.10 -19.17 17.07
N ALA A 314 24.99 -18.19 17.18
CA ALA A 314 26.40 -18.37 16.82
C ALA A 314 27.08 -19.45 17.67
N LEU A 315 26.89 -19.42 19.00
CA LEU A 315 27.42 -20.44 19.91
C LEU A 315 26.84 -21.83 19.64
N GLU A 316 25.53 -21.93 19.38
CA GLU A 316 24.89 -23.19 19.00
C GLU A 316 25.42 -23.72 17.68
N ASN A 317 25.60 -22.83 16.70
CA ASN A 317 26.16 -23.16 15.38
C ASN A 317 27.61 -23.64 15.50
N GLU A 318 28.43 -23.00 16.33
CA GLU A 318 29.81 -23.43 16.56
C GLU A 318 29.87 -24.81 17.24
N LYS A 319 29.02 -25.07 18.25
CA LYS A 319 28.90 -26.38 18.89
C LYS A 319 28.46 -27.46 17.90
N LYS A 320 27.45 -27.18 17.06
CA LYS A 320 26.98 -28.10 16.02
C LYS A 320 28.07 -28.37 14.97
N PHE A 321 28.76 -27.32 14.54
CA PHE A 321 29.87 -27.42 13.59
C PHE A 321 30.98 -28.34 14.13
N LYS A 322 31.47 -28.10 15.36
CA LYS A 322 32.46 -28.96 16.00
C LYS A 322 31.97 -30.41 16.12
N LYS A 323 30.72 -30.64 16.56
CA LYS A 323 30.16 -32.00 16.66
C LYS A 323 30.13 -32.74 15.32
N LEU A 324 29.84 -32.04 14.23
CA LEU A 324 29.76 -32.63 12.88
C LEU A 324 31.15 -32.84 12.27
N LYS A 325 32.04 -31.84 12.38
CA LYS A 325 33.27 -31.75 11.57
C LYS A 325 34.56 -32.04 12.31
N ALA A 326 34.60 -31.97 13.64
CA ALA A 326 35.85 -32.08 14.40
C ALA A 326 36.64 -33.38 14.16
N ARG A 327 35.95 -34.47 13.82
CA ARG A 327 36.58 -35.76 13.48
C ARG A 327 37.50 -35.70 12.25
N PHE A 328 37.26 -34.73 11.37
CA PHE A 328 37.99 -34.52 10.11
C PHE A 328 39.02 -33.39 10.22
N PHE A 329 39.13 -32.70 11.36
CA PHE A 329 40.16 -31.68 11.54
C PHE A 329 41.55 -32.33 11.57
N GLY A 330 42.54 -31.61 11.04
CA GLY A 330 43.91 -32.07 10.83
C GLY A 330 44.09 -32.95 9.59
N ILE A 331 43.04 -33.18 8.79
CA ILE A 331 43.19 -33.86 7.50
C ILE A 331 43.79 -32.87 6.51
N VAL A 332 45.02 -33.19 6.10
CA VAL A 332 45.75 -32.51 5.04
C VAL A 332 46.28 -33.57 4.09
N PHE A 333 46.04 -33.38 2.81
CA PHE A 333 46.65 -34.15 1.73
C PHE A 333 47.63 -33.23 1.01
N SER A 334 48.77 -33.75 0.58
CA SER A 334 49.70 -32.97 -0.21
C SER A 334 50.36 -33.85 -1.24
N ASP A 335 50.51 -33.31 -2.45
CA ASP A 335 51.51 -33.76 -3.41
C ASP A 335 52.64 -32.71 -3.51
N GLU A 336 53.59 -32.89 -4.43
CA GLU A 336 54.72 -31.96 -4.59
C GLU A 336 54.33 -30.52 -5.00
N VAL A 337 53.08 -30.27 -5.43
CA VAL A 337 52.62 -29.00 -6.02
C VAL A 337 51.37 -28.43 -5.32
N ILE A 338 50.49 -29.26 -4.76
CA ILE A 338 49.20 -28.86 -4.17
C ILE A 338 49.01 -29.49 -2.80
N SER A 339 48.52 -28.69 -1.86
CA SER A 339 48.00 -29.15 -0.57
C SER A 339 46.49 -28.96 -0.49
N VAL A 340 45.76 -29.98 -0.03
CA VAL A 340 44.31 -29.93 0.24
C VAL A 340 44.09 -30.05 1.74
N LYS A 341 43.46 -29.05 2.35
CA LYS A 341 43.16 -28.99 3.79
C LYS A 341 41.65 -28.89 4.02
N VAL A 342 41.14 -29.57 5.04
CA VAL A 342 39.76 -29.40 5.53
C VAL A 342 39.60 -28.03 6.21
N LEU A 343 38.47 -27.35 6.01
CA LEU A 343 38.15 -26.12 6.74
C LEU A 343 37.71 -26.44 8.18
N GLU A 344 38.41 -25.90 9.17
CA GLU A 344 38.36 -26.34 10.57
C GLU A 344 37.57 -25.39 11.49
N SER A 345 37.11 -24.25 10.97
CA SER A 345 36.29 -23.30 11.71
C SER A 345 35.23 -22.63 10.84
N ILE A 346 34.16 -22.12 11.46
CA ILE A 346 33.15 -21.30 10.75
C ILE A 346 33.80 -20.05 10.14
N GLN A 347 34.81 -19.49 10.81
CA GLN A 347 35.57 -18.35 10.32
C GLN A 347 36.32 -18.67 9.02
N GLU A 348 36.98 -19.84 8.95
CA GLU A 348 37.65 -20.31 7.73
C GLU A 348 36.67 -20.52 6.56
N TYR A 349 35.46 -21.02 6.82
CA TYR A 349 34.40 -21.09 5.79
C TYR A 349 34.00 -19.71 5.24
N ILE A 350 33.93 -18.70 6.12
CA ILE A 350 33.59 -17.32 5.73
C ILE A 350 34.73 -16.69 4.95
N GLU A 351 35.97 -16.87 5.38
CA GLU A 351 37.16 -16.35 4.72
C GLU A 351 37.38 -16.99 3.36
N GLU A 352 37.26 -18.32 3.26
CA GLU A 352 37.33 -19.06 2.00
C GLU A 352 36.25 -18.59 1.02
N GLY A 353 35.00 -18.44 1.46
CA GLY A 353 33.91 -17.93 0.62
C GLY A 353 34.16 -16.53 0.08
N LYS A 354 34.77 -15.65 0.89
CA LYS A 354 35.18 -14.29 0.47
C LYS A 354 36.33 -14.33 -0.53
N LEU A 355 37.38 -15.10 -0.23
CA LEU A 355 38.59 -15.20 -1.03
C LEU A 355 38.31 -15.81 -2.42
N MET A 356 37.47 -16.83 -2.45
CA MET A 356 37.12 -17.57 -3.66
C MET A 356 35.87 -17.01 -4.35
N HIS A 357 35.26 -15.94 -3.82
CA HIS A 357 34.04 -15.30 -4.33
C HIS A 357 32.87 -16.28 -4.58
N HIS A 358 32.64 -17.22 -3.65
CA HIS A 358 31.52 -18.16 -3.73
C HIS A 358 30.84 -18.37 -2.37
N CYS A 359 29.67 -19.02 -2.38
CA CYS A 359 28.72 -18.97 -1.27
C CYS A 359 29.00 -19.94 -0.09
N VAL A 360 30.17 -20.58 -0.04
CA VAL A 360 30.51 -21.58 0.99
C VAL A 360 30.49 -21.00 2.42
N GLY A 361 30.73 -19.70 2.59
CA GLY A 361 30.65 -19.00 3.88
C GLY A 361 29.26 -18.58 4.33
N HIS A 362 28.22 -18.77 3.50
CA HIS A 362 26.87 -18.25 3.72
C HIS A 362 25.84 -19.38 3.93
N SER A 363 24.62 -19.00 4.36
CA SER A 363 23.46 -19.91 4.46
C SER A 363 23.68 -21.17 5.30
N GLU A 364 24.49 -21.07 6.35
CA GLU A 364 24.78 -22.18 7.26
C GLU A 364 25.39 -23.42 6.57
N TYR A 365 26.12 -23.24 5.46
CA TYR A 365 26.76 -24.33 4.69
C TYR A 365 27.63 -25.25 5.55
N TYR A 366 28.32 -24.66 6.52
CA TYR A 366 29.16 -25.34 7.51
C TYR A 366 28.37 -26.30 8.42
N LEU A 367 27.04 -26.16 8.55
CA LEU A 367 26.18 -27.05 9.33
C LEU A 367 25.62 -28.24 8.56
N LYS A 368 25.91 -28.39 7.25
CA LYS A 368 25.46 -29.55 6.48
C LYS A 368 26.10 -30.84 7.05
N PRO A 369 25.33 -31.84 7.50
CA PRO A 369 25.89 -33.00 8.17
C PRO A 369 26.68 -33.90 7.21
N ASP A 370 26.19 -34.07 5.99
CA ASP A 370 26.67 -35.07 5.02
C ASP A 370 27.72 -34.57 4.04
N THR A 371 28.22 -33.34 4.20
CA THR A 371 29.22 -32.77 3.28
C THR A 371 30.44 -32.28 4.02
N LEU A 372 31.64 -32.45 3.45
CA LEU A 372 32.89 -31.95 3.99
C LEU A 372 33.45 -30.94 3.00
N VAL A 373 33.85 -29.76 3.48
CA VAL A 373 34.43 -28.75 2.60
C VAL A 373 35.94 -28.67 2.85
N MET A 374 36.70 -28.68 1.77
CA MET A 374 38.15 -28.59 1.75
C MET A 374 38.58 -27.43 0.86
N THR A 375 39.73 -26.85 1.15
CA THR A 375 40.41 -25.89 0.29
C THR A 375 41.67 -26.51 -0.29
N ALA A 376 41.95 -26.22 -1.56
CA ALA A 376 43.16 -26.63 -2.26
C ALA A 376 44.06 -25.41 -2.46
N ILE A 377 45.32 -25.54 -2.09
CA ILE A 377 46.33 -24.49 -2.07
C ILE A 377 47.53 -24.95 -2.92
N ALA A 378 47.98 -24.12 -3.86
CA ALA A 378 49.20 -24.35 -4.63
C ALA A 378 50.19 -23.21 -4.35
N GLY A 379 51.35 -23.53 -3.77
CA GLY A 379 52.23 -22.53 -3.16
C GLY A 379 51.50 -21.80 -2.02
N ASP A 380 51.32 -20.48 -2.16
CA ASP A 380 50.60 -19.64 -1.19
C ASP A 380 49.20 -19.19 -1.68
N LYS A 381 48.70 -19.76 -2.79
CA LYS A 381 47.42 -19.34 -3.40
C LYS A 381 46.37 -20.43 -3.28
N HIS A 382 45.17 -20.04 -2.86
CA HIS A 382 43.99 -20.91 -2.90
C HIS A 382 43.53 -21.04 -4.35
N VAL A 383 43.46 -22.29 -4.83
CA VAL A 383 43.21 -22.61 -6.23
C VAL A 383 41.85 -23.28 -6.46
N ALA A 384 41.26 -23.90 -5.43
CA ALA A 384 39.90 -24.46 -5.51
C ALA A 384 39.30 -24.70 -4.12
N THR A 385 37.97 -24.70 -4.05
CA THR A 385 37.20 -25.22 -2.92
C THR A 385 36.46 -26.47 -3.37
N ILE A 386 36.50 -27.50 -2.53
CA ILE A 386 35.97 -28.84 -2.81
C ILE A 386 34.85 -29.12 -1.81
N GLU A 387 33.66 -29.44 -2.30
CA GLU A 387 32.58 -30.03 -1.49
C GLU A 387 32.54 -31.54 -1.73
N PHE A 388 32.72 -32.30 -0.67
CA PHE A 388 32.83 -33.75 -0.69
C PHE A 388 31.66 -34.40 0.05
N SER A 389 31.02 -35.40 -0.55
CA SER A 389 29.92 -36.17 0.05
C SER A 389 30.43 -37.19 1.05
N LEU A 390 30.03 -37.08 2.31
CA LEU A 390 30.31 -38.08 3.35
C LEU A 390 29.40 -39.33 3.24
N LYS A 391 28.37 -39.28 2.38
CA LYS A 391 27.46 -40.41 2.10
C LYS A 391 27.97 -41.30 0.98
N THR A 392 28.27 -40.70 -0.18
CA THR A 392 28.71 -41.42 -1.38
C THR A 392 30.23 -41.53 -1.48
N PHE A 393 30.97 -40.73 -0.70
CA PHE A 393 32.43 -40.59 -0.80
C PHE A 393 32.89 -40.11 -2.17
N GLU A 394 32.15 -39.16 -2.73
CA GLU A 394 32.40 -38.54 -4.03
C GLU A 394 32.47 -37.02 -3.90
N ILE A 395 33.17 -36.39 -4.83
CA ILE A 395 33.24 -34.93 -4.92
C ILE A 395 31.93 -34.43 -5.56
N ILE A 396 31.16 -33.64 -4.80
CA ILE A 396 29.91 -33.03 -5.26
C ILE A 396 30.22 -31.80 -6.11
N GLN A 397 31.19 -30.98 -5.66
CA GLN A 397 31.61 -29.77 -6.35
C GLN A 397 33.10 -29.53 -6.16
N LEU A 398 33.77 -29.08 -7.23
CA LEU A 398 35.13 -28.56 -7.19
C LEU A 398 35.16 -27.27 -8.01
N ARG A 399 35.35 -26.14 -7.34
CA ARG A 399 35.27 -24.81 -7.96
C ARG A 399 36.47 -23.95 -7.61
N GLY A 400 37.08 -23.35 -8.62
CA GLY A 400 38.05 -22.27 -8.47
C GLY A 400 37.41 -20.92 -8.13
N PRO A 401 38.21 -19.85 -8.08
CA PRO A 401 37.72 -18.50 -7.80
C PRO A 401 36.58 -18.09 -8.73
N ALA A 402 35.56 -17.42 -8.20
CA ALA A 402 34.36 -16.98 -8.92
C ALA A 402 33.61 -18.12 -9.66
N ASN A 403 33.60 -19.33 -9.10
CA ASN A 403 32.98 -20.53 -9.68
C ASN A 403 33.63 -21.01 -11.00
N SER A 404 34.87 -20.61 -11.29
CA SER A 404 35.61 -21.10 -12.46
C SER A 404 36.12 -22.53 -12.29
N ILE A 405 36.56 -23.16 -13.39
CA ILE A 405 37.28 -24.44 -13.34
C ILE A 405 38.73 -24.13 -12.97
N SER A 406 39.24 -24.78 -11.92
CA SER A 406 40.64 -24.63 -11.49
C SER A 406 41.59 -25.25 -12.52
N LYS A 407 42.75 -24.63 -12.75
CA LYS A 407 43.80 -25.21 -13.61
C LYS A 407 44.34 -26.55 -13.10
N PHE A 408 44.12 -26.82 -11.81
CA PHE A 408 44.53 -28.05 -11.14
C PHE A 408 43.38 -29.03 -10.91
N HIS A 409 42.24 -28.86 -11.61
CA HIS A 409 41.01 -29.63 -11.39
C HIS A 409 41.26 -31.14 -11.34
N ASP A 410 41.87 -31.71 -12.38
CA ASP A 410 42.09 -33.16 -12.48
C ASP A 410 43.05 -33.69 -11.40
N ARG A 411 44.10 -32.92 -11.10
CA ARG A 411 45.09 -33.26 -10.07
C ARG A 411 44.49 -33.24 -8.67
N ILE A 412 43.63 -32.26 -8.38
CA ILE A 412 42.90 -32.19 -7.11
C ILE A 412 41.89 -33.34 -6.99
N MET A 413 41.16 -33.65 -8.08
CA MET A 413 40.24 -34.79 -8.11
C MET A 413 40.97 -36.10 -7.80
N GLU A 414 42.11 -36.34 -8.44
CA GLU A 414 42.92 -37.54 -8.20
C GLU A 414 43.45 -37.60 -6.77
N LEU A 415 44.03 -36.51 -6.26
CA LEU A 415 44.59 -36.43 -4.91
C LEU A 415 43.54 -36.70 -3.83
N VAL A 416 42.33 -36.13 -3.97
CA VAL A 416 41.22 -36.37 -3.04
C VAL A 416 40.71 -37.81 -3.16
N ASN A 417 40.59 -38.35 -4.37
CA ASN A 417 40.12 -39.73 -4.59
C ASN A 417 41.09 -40.77 -4.00
N GLN A 418 42.39 -40.62 -4.20
CA GLN A 418 43.42 -41.49 -3.63
C GLN A 418 43.38 -41.50 -2.09
N ASN A 419 43.06 -40.36 -1.48
CA ASN A 419 43.02 -40.20 -0.03
C ASN A 419 41.63 -40.40 0.60
N THR A 420 40.62 -40.80 -0.18
CA THR A 420 39.24 -41.04 0.28
C THR A 420 39.18 -42.07 1.42
N ASN A 421 40.07 -43.06 1.42
CA ASN A 421 40.12 -44.07 2.46
C ASN A 421 40.48 -43.51 3.84
N LEU A 422 41.24 -42.40 3.93
CA LEU A 422 41.54 -41.73 5.20
C LEU A 422 40.29 -41.08 5.80
N ILE A 423 39.47 -40.43 4.96
CA ILE A 423 38.19 -39.85 5.36
C ILE A 423 37.22 -40.96 5.81
N ARG A 424 37.18 -42.09 5.09
CA ARG A 424 36.39 -43.28 5.47
C ARG A 424 36.81 -43.85 6.83
N ARG A 425 38.12 -43.98 7.09
CA ARG A 425 38.65 -44.48 8.37
C ARG A 425 38.24 -43.59 9.54
N ARG A 426 38.37 -42.26 9.39
CA ARG A 426 37.95 -41.27 10.40
C ARG A 426 36.44 -41.28 10.66
N LEU A 427 35.63 -41.62 9.65
CA LEU A 427 34.19 -41.80 9.83
C LEU A 427 33.87 -43.10 10.61
N ARG A 428 34.61 -44.19 10.34
CA ARG A 428 34.40 -45.51 10.98
C ARG A 428 34.91 -45.58 12.42
N SER A 429 36.08 -45.00 12.73
CA SER A 429 36.66 -45.00 14.08
C SER A 429 35.77 -44.30 15.13
N SER A 430 34.80 -43.51 14.70
CA SER A 430 33.80 -42.87 15.56
C SER A 430 32.54 -43.71 15.79
N LYS A 431 32.25 -44.72 14.95
CA LYS A 431 31.11 -45.64 15.16
C LYS A 431 31.41 -46.73 16.19
N GLU A 432 32.69 -46.98 16.46
CA GLU A 432 33.15 -47.97 17.45
C GLU A 432 33.44 -47.34 18.84
N ALA A 433 33.46 -46.00 18.92
CA ALA A 433 33.73 -45.23 20.15
C ALA A 433 32.52 -44.43 20.67
N ALA A 434 31.34 -44.60 20.07
CA ALA A 434 30.05 -44.06 20.50
C ALA A 434 29.10 -45.23 20.75
#